data_AF-A0A2G2LRS7-F1
#
_entry.id   AF-A0A2G2LRS7-F1
#
_cell.length_a   1.000
_cell.length_b   1.000
_cell.length_c   1.000
_cell.angle_alpha   90.00
_cell.angle_beta   90.00
_cell.angle_gamma   90.00
#
_symmetry.space_group_name_H-M   'P 1'
#
loop_
_entity.id
_entity.type
_entity.pdbx_description
1 polymer ?
#
loop_
_entity_poly.entity_id
_entity_poly.type
_entity_poly.pdbx_seq_one_letter_code
_entity_poly.pdbx_strand_id
1 'polypeptide(L)'
;MREYGLDFISDTDLFNHVRETVEKYRFNANLSSFNKNLVDPIKLSFDAKVYGKTIQTIVENEIIRQADKLNTNHIGYFHQNIFNFISDRWHVPQSGYDIVNTEEHYYVEMKNKHNTMNSSSAQKTYIRMQNTILADADATCLLVEVIARNSQNSTWNISLDGHAIANRNIRRVSIDKFYQLVTGDEFSFKKLCEALPKVIDDVVDEIERDVADNTVLAELERISPNILKSLYLLAFEQYAGFGDFDV
;
A
#
# COMPACT_ATOMS: atom_id res chain seq x y z
N MET A 1 29.34 0.28 13.43
CA MET A 1 28.19 -0.43 12.83
C MET A 1 26.96 0.08 13.57
N ARG A 2 25.88 0.44 12.87
CA ARG A 2 24.64 0.87 13.53
C ARG A 2 24.03 -0.38 14.18
N GLU A 3 23.53 -0.24 15.41
CA GLU A 3 22.90 -1.34 16.17
C GLU A 3 21.44 -0.98 16.51
N TYR A 4 20.51 -1.84 16.09
CA TYR A 4 19.07 -1.68 16.27
C TYR A 4 18.46 -2.69 17.24
N GLY A 5 19.21 -3.73 17.65
CA GLY A 5 18.84 -4.62 18.74
C GLY A 5 17.69 -5.59 18.42
N LEU A 6 17.58 -6.02 17.16
CA LEU A 6 16.62 -7.04 16.74
C LEU A 6 17.33 -8.38 16.52
N ASP A 7 16.85 -9.43 17.17
CA ASP A 7 17.44 -10.77 17.10
C ASP A 7 17.03 -11.55 15.83
N PHE A 8 16.03 -11.04 15.10
CA PHE A 8 15.37 -11.72 13.98
C PHE A 8 15.63 -11.07 12.61
N ILE A 9 16.38 -9.98 12.55
CA ILE A 9 16.80 -9.33 11.30
C ILE A 9 18.12 -8.61 11.56
N SER A 10 19.08 -8.70 10.62
CA SER A 10 20.36 -8.03 10.79
C SER A 10 20.21 -6.50 10.70
N ASP A 11 21.08 -5.76 11.37
CA ASP A 11 21.06 -4.30 11.30
C ASP A 11 21.26 -3.78 9.88
N THR A 12 22.07 -4.49 9.08
CA THR A 12 22.32 -4.15 7.67
C THR A 12 21.09 -4.38 6.81
N ASP A 13 20.38 -5.50 6.98
CA ASP A 13 19.18 -5.78 6.19
C ASP A 13 18.04 -4.84 6.56
N LEU A 14 17.85 -4.57 7.87
CA LEU A 14 16.86 -3.61 8.33
C LEU A 14 17.14 -2.21 7.77
N PHE A 15 18.40 -1.75 7.85
CA PHE A 15 18.80 -0.45 7.31
C PHE A 15 18.53 -0.34 5.81
N ASN A 16 18.98 -1.34 5.03
CA ASN A 16 18.79 -1.34 3.57
C ASN A 16 17.31 -1.39 3.19
N HIS A 17 16.51 -2.20 3.88
CA HIS A 17 15.07 -2.31 3.64
C HIS A 17 14.33 -1.00 3.94
N VAL A 18 14.69 -0.31 5.02
CA VAL A 18 14.17 1.04 5.33
C VAL A 18 14.64 2.05 4.28
N ARG A 19 15.92 2.02 3.89
CA ARG A 19 16.48 2.90 2.85
C ARG A 19 15.74 2.77 1.52
N GLU A 20 15.53 1.56 1.03
CA GLU A 20 14.78 1.31 -0.21
C GLU A 20 13.35 1.87 -0.15
N THR A 21 12.75 1.90 1.03
CA THR A 21 11.41 2.45 1.23
C THR A 21 11.43 3.98 1.27
N VAL A 22 12.39 4.57 1.98
CA VAL A 22 12.57 6.04 2.07
C VAL A 22 12.91 6.63 0.70
N GLU A 23 13.74 5.98 -0.10
CA GLU A 23 14.07 6.44 -1.46
C GLU A 23 12.84 6.49 -2.37
N LYS A 24 11.87 5.58 -2.19
CA LYS A 24 10.61 5.57 -2.95
C LYS A 24 9.65 6.70 -2.56
N TYR A 25 9.85 7.35 -1.42
CA TYR A 25 9.04 8.51 -1.01
C TYR A 25 9.39 9.79 -1.78
N ARG A 26 10.46 9.77 -2.60
CA ARG A 26 10.81 10.86 -3.51
C ARG A 26 9.78 10.93 -4.64
N PHE A 27 8.77 11.76 -4.47
CA PHE A 27 7.70 11.94 -5.46
C PHE A 27 7.97 13.14 -6.36
N ASN A 28 8.37 12.89 -7.60
CA ASN A 28 8.39 13.92 -8.65
C ASN A 28 7.06 13.90 -9.41
N ALA A 29 6.41 15.05 -9.52
CA ALA A 29 5.11 15.19 -10.13
C ALA A 29 5.19 15.99 -11.44
N ASN A 30 4.79 15.37 -12.54
CA ASN A 30 4.56 16.06 -13.82
C ASN A 30 3.14 15.79 -14.32
N LEU A 31 2.74 16.52 -15.37
CA LEU A 31 1.38 16.42 -15.90
C LEU A 31 1.02 15.01 -16.37
N SER A 32 1.99 14.28 -16.96
CA SER A 32 1.78 12.90 -17.39
C SER A 32 1.51 11.97 -16.19
N SER A 33 2.32 12.03 -15.13
CA SER A 33 2.10 11.22 -13.92
C SER A 33 0.81 11.58 -13.21
N PHE A 34 0.44 12.86 -13.21
CA PHE A 34 -0.81 13.35 -12.65
C PHE A 34 -2.02 12.81 -13.43
N ASN A 35 -1.98 12.86 -14.78
CA ASN A 35 -3.09 12.45 -15.64
C ASN A 35 -3.21 10.92 -15.80
N LYS A 36 -2.13 10.15 -15.62
CA LYS A 36 -2.18 8.68 -15.62
C LYS A 36 -3.16 8.11 -14.59
N ASN A 37 -3.41 8.83 -13.51
CA ASN A 37 -4.38 8.45 -12.48
C ASN A 37 -5.83 8.89 -12.81
N LEU A 38 -6.09 9.35 -14.04
CA LEU A 38 -7.37 9.86 -14.55
C LEU A 38 -8.07 10.78 -13.54
N VAL A 39 -7.57 12.00 -13.43
CA VAL A 39 -8.15 13.01 -12.54
C VAL A 39 -9.48 13.46 -13.12
N ASP A 40 -10.56 13.37 -12.34
CA ASP A 40 -11.89 13.81 -12.75
C ASP A 40 -12.05 15.33 -12.55
N PRO A 41 -12.03 16.16 -13.62
CA PRO A 41 -12.18 17.60 -13.51
C PRO A 41 -13.56 18.02 -12.99
N ILE A 42 -14.60 17.19 -13.15
CA ILE A 42 -15.93 17.46 -12.62
C ILE A 42 -15.88 17.40 -11.09
N LYS A 43 -15.28 16.34 -10.52
CA LYS A 43 -15.06 16.23 -9.07
C LYS A 43 -14.25 17.41 -8.54
N LEU A 44 -13.17 17.80 -9.21
CA LEU A 44 -12.36 18.95 -8.78
C LEU A 44 -13.15 20.27 -8.82
N SER A 45 -14.06 20.42 -9.79
CA SER A 45 -14.97 21.57 -9.86
C SER A 45 -15.90 21.63 -8.65
N PHE A 46 -16.50 20.50 -8.27
CA PHE A 46 -17.32 20.39 -7.07
C PHE A 46 -16.52 20.74 -5.81
N ASP A 47 -15.32 20.17 -5.65
CA ASP A 47 -14.47 20.44 -4.49
C ASP A 47 -14.13 21.93 -4.37
N ALA A 48 -13.74 22.57 -5.49
CA ALA A 48 -13.40 23.99 -5.50
C ALA A 48 -14.57 24.85 -5.01
N LYS A 49 -15.79 24.58 -5.53
CA LYS A 49 -16.98 25.36 -5.19
C LYS A 49 -17.51 25.05 -3.79
N VAL A 50 -17.60 23.78 -3.41
CA VAL A 50 -18.13 23.35 -2.10
C VAL A 50 -17.21 23.78 -0.96
N TYR A 51 -15.88 23.69 -1.14
CA TYR A 51 -14.92 24.06 -0.11
C TYR A 51 -14.45 25.52 -0.19
N GLY A 52 -14.95 26.31 -1.16
CA GLY A 52 -14.56 27.71 -1.33
C GLY A 52 -13.06 27.90 -1.64
N LYS A 53 -12.46 26.97 -2.38
CA LYS A 53 -11.03 26.97 -2.74
C LYS A 53 -10.84 27.28 -4.22
N THR A 54 -9.66 27.80 -4.58
CA THR A 54 -9.29 27.97 -6.00
C THR A 54 -9.04 26.61 -6.64
N ILE A 55 -9.20 26.53 -7.97
CA ILE A 55 -8.90 25.28 -8.69
C ILE A 55 -7.42 24.90 -8.54
N GLN A 56 -6.51 25.88 -8.50
CA GLN A 56 -5.08 25.66 -8.26
C GLN A 56 -4.86 24.92 -6.92
N THR A 57 -5.44 25.41 -5.84
CA THR A 57 -5.33 24.76 -4.52
C THR A 57 -5.92 23.36 -4.52
N ILE A 58 -7.02 23.12 -5.25
CA ILE A 58 -7.60 21.79 -5.39
C ILE A 58 -6.66 20.84 -6.14
N VAL A 59 -6.01 21.31 -7.21
CA VAL A 59 -4.99 20.54 -7.95
C VAL A 59 -3.78 20.22 -7.06
N GLU A 60 -3.25 21.18 -6.31
CA GLU A 60 -2.15 20.96 -5.36
C GLU A 60 -2.50 19.89 -4.32
N ASN A 61 -3.70 19.95 -3.74
CA ASN A 61 -4.19 18.94 -2.80
C ASN A 61 -4.33 17.57 -3.45
N GLU A 62 -4.77 17.51 -4.71
CA GLU A 62 -4.90 16.26 -5.45
C GLU A 62 -3.52 15.64 -5.75
N ILE A 63 -2.51 16.44 -6.06
CA ILE A 63 -1.12 15.97 -6.22
C ILE A 63 -0.62 15.35 -4.92
N ILE A 64 -0.80 16.04 -3.78
CA ILE A 64 -0.42 15.53 -2.46
C ILE A 64 -1.16 14.22 -2.15
N ARG A 65 -2.47 14.16 -2.44
CA ARG A 65 -3.29 12.96 -2.23
C ARG A 65 -2.81 11.77 -3.07
N GLN A 66 -2.37 12.01 -4.31
CA GLN A 66 -1.80 10.95 -5.15
C GLN A 66 -0.45 10.47 -4.62
N ALA A 67 0.42 11.38 -4.17
CA ALA A 67 1.69 11.05 -3.53
C ALA A 67 1.46 10.19 -2.27
N ASP A 68 0.54 10.60 -1.40
CA ASP A 68 0.19 9.86 -0.17
C ASP A 68 -0.35 8.45 -0.48
N LYS A 69 -1.15 8.30 -1.54
CA LYS A 69 -1.64 6.98 -2.00
C LYS A 69 -0.47 6.08 -2.44
N LEU A 70 0.51 6.62 -3.16
CA LEU A 70 1.71 5.86 -3.56
C LEU A 70 2.57 5.48 -2.36
N ASN A 71 2.79 6.42 -1.43
CA ASN A 71 3.51 6.16 -0.19
C ASN A 71 2.83 5.06 0.64
N THR A 72 1.50 5.09 0.75
CA THR A 72 0.73 4.02 1.40
C THR A 72 0.94 2.65 0.74
N ASN A 73 1.07 2.59 -0.58
CA ASN A 73 1.39 1.35 -1.29
C ASN A 73 2.83 0.91 -0.99
N HIS A 74 3.80 1.83 -0.98
CA HIS A 74 5.19 1.54 -0.62
C HIS A 74 5.31 0.97 0.80
N ILE A 75 4.53 1.46 1.76
CA ILE A 75 4.45 0.87 3.10
C ILE A 75 3.84 -0.54 3.09
N GLY A 76 2.87 -0.80 2.21
CA GLY A 76 2.37 -2.16 2.01
C GLY A 76 3.49 -3.12 1.58
N TYR A 77 4.29 -2.72 0.58
CA TYR A 77 5.46 -3.50 0.15
C TYR A 77 6.54 -3.60 1.23
N PHE A 78 6.73 -2.56 2.04
CA PHE A 78 7.64 -2.62 3.19
C PHE A 78 7.24 -3.74 4.15
N HIS A 79 5.95 -3.85 4.51
CA HIS A 79 5.47 -4.89 5.40
C HIS A 79 5.56 -6.30 4.80
N GLN A 80 5.44 -6.44 3.48
CA GLN A 80 5.58 -7.73 2.80
C GLN A 80 7.05 -8.16 2.69
N ASN A 81 7.89 -7.30 2.12
CA ASN A 81 9.26 -7.64 1.73
C ASN A 81 10.20 -7.81 2.91
N ILE A 82 9.87 -7.25 4.09
CA ILE A 82 10.69 -7.45 5.29
C ILE A 82 10.84 -8.94 5.64
N PHE A 83 9.84 -9.77 5.30
CA PHE A 83 9.86 -11.20 5.60
C PHE A 83 10.88 -12.00 4.79
N ASN A 84 11.44 -11.45 3.70
CA ASN A 84 12.59 -12.05 3.01
C ASN A 84 13.88 -12.01 3.85
N PHE A 85 13.95 -11.15 4.88
CA PHE A 85 15.14 -10.96 5.72
C PHE A 85 14.98 -11.50 7.14
N ILE A 86 13.75 -11.81 7.55
CA ILE A 86 13.47 -12.25 8.93
C ILE A 86 13.70 -13.76 9.10
N SER A 87 13.52 -14.55 8.04
CA SER A 87 13.67 -16.01 8.09
C SER A 87 13.89 -16.59 6.70
N ASP A 88 14.84 -17.53 6.59
CA ASP A 88 15.11 -18.25 5.33
C ASP A 88 13.93 -19.12 4.85
N ARG A 89 12.95 -19.41 5.72
CA ARG A 89 11.76 -20.23 5.37
C ARG A 89 10.63 -19.41 4.74
N TRP A 90 10.67 -18.09 4.85
CA TRP A 90 9.62 -17.21 4.37
C TRP A 90 10.13 -16.37 3.20
N HIS A 91 9.34 -16.25 2.14
CA HIS A 91 9.72 -15.43 0.99
C HIS A 91 8.50 -14.77 0.34
N VAL A 92 8.75 -13.67 -0.36
CA VAL A 92 7.77 -12.99 -1.22
C VAL A 92 7.88 -13.55 -2.65
N PRO A 93 6.88 -14.29 -3.15
CA PRO A 93 6.95 -14.86 -4.50
C PRO A 93 6.75 -13.78 -5.57
N GLN A 94 7.12 -14.08 -6.83
CA GLN A 94 6.90 -13.16 -7.95
C GLN A 94 5.42 -12.90 -8.26
N SER A 95 4.53 -13.84 -7.91
CA SER A 95 3.10 -13.74 -8.16
C SER A 95 2.30 -14.63 -7.19
N GLY A 96 1.04 -14.29 -6.97
CA GLY A 96 0.11 -15.10 -6.19
C GLY A 96 -0.17 -14.50 -4.81
N TYR A 97 0.28 -15.19 -3.77
CA TYR A 97 0.21 -14.72 -2.38
C TYR A 97 1.31 -13.69 -2.11
N ASP A 98 1.12 -12.83 -1.10
CA ASP A 98 2.09 -11.81 -0.75
C ASP A 98 3.32 -12.40 -0.03
N ILE A 99 3.13 -13.45 0.78
CA ILE A 99 4.22 -14.15 1.48
C ILE A 99 3.90 -15.64 1.53
N VAL A 100 4.91 -16.48 1.35
CA VAL A 100 4.77 -17.94 1.37
C VAL A 100 5.87 -18.57 2.24
N ASN A 101 5.50 -19.63 2.96
CA ASN A 101 6.43 -20.61 3.50
C ASN A 101 6.04 -21.97 2.93
N THR A 102 6.84 -22.46 1.97
CA THR A 102 6.54 -23.71 1.24
C THR A 102 6.83 -24.96 2.06
N GLU A 103 7.71 -24.88 3.05
CA GLU A 103 8.06 -26.04 3.90
C GLU A 103 6.96 -26.32 4.94
N GLU A 104 6.35 -25.27 5.48
CA GLU A 104 5.28 -25.35 6.48
C GLU A 104 3.88 -25.11 5.87
N HIS A 105 3.80 -25.03 4.53
CA HIS A 105 2.55 -24.88 3.78
C HIS A 105 1.71 -23.65 4.18
N TYR A 106 2.36 -22.51 4.48
CA TYR A 106 1.68 -21.25 4.75
C TYR A 106 1.58 -20.36 3.51
N TYR A 107 0.39 -19.82 3.27
CA TYR A 107 0.09 -18.92 2.16
C TYR A 107 -0.60 -17.65 2.66
N VAL A 108 0.06 -16.50 2.50
CA VAL A 108 -0.35 -15.26 3.17
C VAL A 108 -0.83 -14.23 2.17
N GLU A 109 -2.04 -13.72 2.39
CA GLU A 109 -2.52 -12.46 1.81
C GLU A 109 -2.43 -11.38 2.88
N MET A 110 -1.69 -10.31 2.61
CA MET A 110 -1.48 -9.20 3.53
C MET A 110 -2.32 -7.97 3.14
N LYS A 111 -2.88 -7.30 4.16
CA LYS A 111 -3.60 -6.03 4.02
C LYS A 111 -3.10 -5.02 5.03
N ASN A 112 -2.92 -3.77 4.59
CA ASN A 112 -2.48 -2.68 5.45
C ASN A 112 -3.49 -2.38 6.59
N LYS A 113 -4.79 -2.47 6.29
CA LYS A 113 -5.86 -2.19 7.27
C LYS A 113 -7.00 -3.19 7.16
N HIS A 114 -7.68 -3.46 8.28
CA HIS A 114 -8.79 -4.41 8.37
C HIS A 114 -10.03 -4.08 7.51
N ASN A 115 -10.12 -2.85 7.01
CA ASN A 115 -11.23 -2.34 6.19
C ASN A 115 -10.83 -2.11 4.73
N THR A 116 -9.71 -2.68 4.28
CA THR A 116 -9.22 -2.50 2.90
C THR A 116 -10.04 -3.28 1.87
N MET A 117 -10.72 -4.35 2.29
CA MET A 117 -11.51 -5.20 1.39
C MET A 117 -12.99 -4.83 1.41
N ASN A 118 -13.55 -4.59 0.23
CA ASN A 118 -14.99 -4.69 0.02
C ASN A 118 -15.42 -6.17 -0.03
N SER A 119 -16.73 -6.43 0.04
CA SER A 119 -17.30 -7.78 0.04
C SER A 119 -16.80 -8.64 -1.13
N SER A 120 -16.75 -8.09 -2.35
CA SER A 120 -16.31 -8.82 -3.54
C SER A 120 -14.83 -9.24 -3.44
N SER A 121 -13.95 -8.33 -3.02
CA SER A 121 -12.52 -8.63 -2.86
C SER A 121 -12.25 -9.67 -1.76
N ALA A 122 -13.02 -9.61 -0.66
CA ALA A 122 -12.95 -10.59 0.41
C ALA A 122 -13.38 -11.99 -0.08
N GLN A 123 -14.49 -12.09 -0.81
CA GLN A 123 -14.98 -13.35 -1.39
C GLN A 123 -13.98 -13.95 -2.38
N LYS A 124 -13.43 -13.14 -3.30
CA LYS A 124 -12.40 -13.60 -4.26
C LYS A 124 -11.16 -14.15 -3.55
N THR A 125 -10.69 -13.45 -2.52
CA THR A 125 -9.54 -13.89 -1.70
C THR A 125 -9.85 -15.21 -1.02
N TYR A 126 -11.04 -15.34 -0.42
CA TYR A 126 -11.46 -16.56 0.27
C TYR A 126 -11.57 -17.75 -0.69
N ILE A 127 -12.18 -17.58 -1.87
CA ILE A 127 -12.26 -18.63 -2.91
C ILE A 127 -10.87 -19.08 -3.33
N ARG A 128 -9.92 -18.15 -3.53
CA ARG A 128 -8.54 -18.49 -3.88
C ARG A 128 -7.87 -19.33 -2.78
N MET A 129 -8.07 -18.96 -1.51
CA MET A 129 -7.56 -19.73 -0.37
C MET A 129 -8.19 -21.12 -0.26
N GLN A 130 -9.49 -21.27 -0.56
CA GLN A 130 -10.13 -22.57 -0.66
C GLN A 130 -9.50 -23.43 -1.76
N ASN A 131 -9.23 -22.86 -2.94
CA ASN A 131 -8.57 -23.58 -4.03
C ASN A 131 -7.15 -24.04 -3.64
N THR A 132 -6.41 -23.23 -2.87
CA THR A 132 -5.10 -23.64 -2.33
C THR A 132 -5.24 -24.85 -1.41
N ILE A 133 -6.18 -24.84 -0.47
CA ILE A 133 -6.42 -25.97 0.44
C ILE A 133 -6.91 -27.23 -0.30
N LEU A 134 -7.65 -27.07 -1.39
CA LEU A 134 -8.08 -28.20 -2.22
C LEU A 134 -6.90 -28.84 -2.98
N ALA A 135 -5.91 -28.04 -3.37
CA ALA A 135 -4.71 -28.51 -4.05
C ALA A 135 -3.66 -29.08 -3.07
N ASP A 136 -3.67 -28.61 -1.81
CA ASP A 136 -2.72 -28.97 -0.78
C ASP A 136 -3.44 -29.08 0.58
N ALA A 137 -3.60 -30.33 1.05
CA ALA A 137 -4.40 -30.63 2.24
C ALA A 137 -3.77 -30.11 3.55
N ASP A 138 -2.44 -29.90 3.55
CA ASP A 138 -1.70 -29.39 4.71
C ASP A 138 -1.63 -27.84 4.71
N ALA A 139 -2.11 -27.19 3.65
CA ALA A 139 -2.08 -25.75 3.52
C ALA A 139 -2.86 -25.02 4.62
N THR A 140 -2.23 -23.97 5.15
CA THR A 140 -2.86 -22.94 5.98
C THR A 140 -2.77 -21.58 5.29
N CYS A 141 -3.92 -21.01 4.97
CA CYS A 141 -4.03 -19.70 4.35
C CYS A 141 -4.29 -18.61 5.40
N LEU A 142 -3.52 -17.52 5.37
CA LEU A 142 -3.61 -16.43 6.33
C LEU A 142 -4.00 -15.14 5.61
N LEU A 143 -5.11 -14.52 6.04
CA LEU A 143 -5.38 -13.12 5.80
C LEU A 143 -4.72 -12.33 6.94
N VAL A 144 -3.55 -11.74 6.67
CA VAL A 144 -2.80 -10.94 7.65
C VAL A 144 -3.19 -9.47 7.52
N GLU A 145 -3.52 -8.84 8.65
CA GLU A 145 -3.86 -7.42 8.72
C GLU A 145 -2.84 -6.67 9.58
N VAL A 146 -2.15 -5.69 8.96
CA VAL A 146 -1.18 -4.84 9.65
C VAL A 146 -1.88 -4.03 10.74
N ILE A 147 -2.95 -3.33 10.39
CA ILE A 147 -3.81 -2.62 11.35
C ILE A 147 -5.12 -3.40 11.51
N ALA A 148 -5.05 -4.43 12.36
CA ALA A 148 -6.19 -5.22 12.82
C ALA A 148 -6.95 -4.50 13.96
N ARG A 149 -8.21 -4.90 14.22
CA ARG A 149 -8.99 -4.36 15.35
C ARG A 149 -8.51 -4.87 16.70
N ASN A 150 -8.04 -6.11 16.73
CA ASN A 150 -7.55 -6.80 17.92
C ASN A 150 -6.31 -7.61 17.52
N SER A 151 -5.43 -7.86 18.49
CA SER A 151 -4.45 -8.94 18.37
C SER A 151 -5.21 -10.28 18.28
N GLN A 152 -5.05 -10.99 17.17
CA GLN A 152 -5.85 -12.18 16.88
C GLN A 152 -5.17 -13.14 15.93
N ASN A 153 -5.53 -14.42 16.07
CA ASN A 153 -5.29 -15.45 15.08
C ASN A 153 -6.49 -16.40 15.13
N SER A 154 -7.52 -16.14 14.33
CA SER A 154 -8.80 -16.84 14.41
C SER A 154 -9.28 -17.31 13.03
N THR A 155 -10.19 -18.27 12.99
CA THR A 155 -10.84 -18.70 11.75
C THR A 155 -11.51 -17.51 11.07
N TRP A 156 -11.24 -17.30 9.78
CA TRP A 156 -11.86 -16.22 9.03
C TRP A 156 -13.28 -16.63 8.62
N ASN A 157 -14.28 -16.02 9.26
CA ASN A 157 -15.69 -16.19 8.90
C ASN A 157 -16.09 -15.14 7.86
N ILE A 158 -16.70 -15.57 6.75
CA ILE A 158 -17.17 -14.69 5.68
C ILE A 158 -18.60 -15.08 5.23
N SER A 159 -19.30 -14.15 4.56
CA SER A 159 -20.50 -14.45 3.79
C SER A 159 -20.15 -14.57 2.30
N LEU A 160 -20.33 -15.76 1.74
CA LEU A 160 -20.19 -16.04 0.30
C LEU A 160 -21.58 -16.29 -0.27
N ASP A 161 -22.00 -15.47 -1.23
CA ASP A 161 -23.35 -15.53 -1.83
C ASP A 161 -24.49 -15.64 -0.81
N GLY A 162 -24.38 -14.88 0.29
CA GLY A 162 -25.36 -14.85 1.38
C GLY A 162 -25.22 -15.95 2.43
N HIS A 163 -24.31 -16.91 2.25
CA HIS A 163 -24.11 -18.03 3.15
C HIS A 163 -22.85 -17.84 4.02
N ALA A 164 -22.97 -18.11 5.32
CA ALA A 164 -21.83 -18.07 6.23
C ALA A 164 -20.89 -19.26 5.95
N ILE A 165 -19.63 -18.97 5.62
CA ILE A 165 -18.58 -19.96 5.36
C ILE A 165 -17.40 -19.71 6.28
N ALA A 166 -16.82 -20.81 6.77
CA ALA A 166 -15.63 -20.82 7.60
C ALA A 166 -14.81 -22.10 7.34
N ASN A 167 -13.50 -22.00 7.37
CA ASN A 167 -12.59 -23.15 7.32
C ASN A 167 -11.46 -22.91 8.32
N ARG A 168 -11.18 -23.88 9.20
CA ARG A 168 -10.15 -23.77 10.26
C ARG A 168 -8.74 -23.45 9.73
N ASN A 169 -8.45 -23.80 8.48
CA ASN A 169 -7.18 -23.55 7.79
C ASN A 169 -7.16 -22.21 7.04
N ILE A 170 -8.27 -21.46 6.99
CA ILE A 170 -8.31 -20.09 6.48
C ILE A 170 -8.49 -19.15 7.66
N ARG A 171 -7.44 -18.40 7.99
CA ARG A 171 -7.34 -17.67 9.26
C ARG A 171 -7.19 -16.18 9.01
N ARG A 172 -7.79 -15.36 9.88
CA ARG A 172 -7.58 -13.92 9.96
C ARG A 172 -6.63 -13.65 11.11
N VAL A 173 -5.51 -13.02 10.79
CA VAL A 173 -4.36 -12.88 11.68
C VAL A 173 -3.93 -11.43 11.75
N SER A 174 -3.69 -10.91 12.95
CA SER A 174 -3.08 -9.60 13.13
C SER A 174 -1.56 -9.69 12.95
N ILE A 175 -0.93 -8.60 12.49
CA ILE A 175 0.50 -8.62 12.16
C ILE A 175 1.40 -9.00 13.33
N ASP A 176 1.07 -8.62 14.57
CA ASP A 176 1.81 -9.04 15.76
C ASP A 176 1.80 -10.57 15.94
N LYS A 177 0.66 -11.22 15.69
CA LYS A 177 0.56 -12.69 15.72
C LYS A 177 1.22 -13.35 14.53
N PHE A 178 1.30 -12.68 13.38
CA PHE A 178 2.07 -13.16 12.25
C PHE A 178 3.58 -13.06 12.51
N TYR A 179 4.06 -11.96 13.07
CA TYR A 179 5.45 -11.82 13.52
C TYR A 179 5.82 -12.86 14.60
N GLN A 180 4.92 -13.12 15.55
CA GLN A 180 5.08 -14.21 16.52
C GLN A 180 5.21 -15.58 15.82
N LEU A 181 4.39 -15.84 14.80
CA LEU A 181 4.45 -17.09 14.02
C LEU A 181 5.80 -17.25 13.31
N VAL A 182 6.31 -16.18 12.68
CA VAL A 182 7.55 -16.23 11.90
C VAL A 182 8.79 -16.32 12.80
N THR A 183 8.82 -15.53 13.89
CA THR A 183 10.03 -15.35 14.72
C THR A 183 10.05 -16.23 15.98
N GLY A 184 8.89 -16.73 16.41
CA GLY A 184 8.73 -17.36 17.73
C GLY A 184 8.63 -16.38 18.91
N ASP A 185 8.85 -15.08 18.70
CA ASP A 185 8.80 -14.05 19.74
C ASP A 185 7.49 -13.24 19.64
N GLU A 186 6.69 -13.29 20.72
CA GLU A 186 5.41 -12.56 20.83
C GLU A 186 5.57 -11.03 20.73
N PHE A 187 6.75 -10.50 21.07
CA PHE A 187 7.02 -9.06 21.07
C PHE A 187 7.84 -8.57 19.88
N SER A 188 8.15 -9.45 18.91
CA SER A 188 8.99 -9.10 17.75
C SER A 188 8.47 -7.91 16.94
N PHE A 189 7.16 -7.84 16.68
CA PHE A 189 6.57 -6.69 15.99
C PHE A 189 6.69 -5.38 16.79
N LYS A 190 6.52 -5.45 18.11
CA LYS A 190 6.73 -4.29 19.00
C LYS A 190 8.18 -3.82 18.94
N LYS A 191 9.15 -4.74 19.06
CA LYS A 191 10.58 -4.43 18.99
C LYS A 191 10.94 -3.76 17.66
N LEU A 192 10.39 -4.26 16.54
CA LEU A 192 10.56 -3.61 15.24
C LEU A 192 10.03 -2.17 15.25
N CYS A 193 8.81 -1.95 15.74
CA CYS A 193 8.23 -0.61 15.84
C CYS A 193 9.04 0.35 16.74
N GLU A 194 9.68 -0.16 17.79
CA GLU A 194 10.57 0.63 18.67
C GLU A 194 11.90 0.98 17.98
N ALA A 195 12.42 0.09 17.12
CA ALA A 195 13.64 0.33 16.36
C ALA A 195 13.44 1.27 15.16
N LEU A 196 12.27 1.22 14.51
CA LEU A 196 12.00 1.92 13.25
C LEU A 196 12.33 3.42 13.26
N PRO A 197 11.93 4.24 14.27
CA PRO A 197 12.26 5.67 14.28
C PRO A 197 13.76 5.93 14.15
N LYS A 198 14.59 5.20 14.90
CA LYS A 198 16.04 5.34 14.87
C LYS A 198 16.62 4.95 13.50
N VAL A 199 16.15 3.85 12.91
CA VAL A 199 16.62 3.40 11.59
C VAL A 199 16.24 4.42 10.51
N ILE A 200 15.03 4.98 10.58
CA ILE A 200 14.57 6.01 9.63
C ILE A 200 15.44 7.27 9.76
N ASP A 201 15.71 7.74 10.98
CA ASP A 201 16.59 8.90 11.20
C ASP A 201 17.99 8.65 10.60
N ASP A 202 18.58 7.49 10.90
CA ASP A 202 19.88 7.08 10.36
C ASP A 202 19.91 7.04 8.82
N VAL A 203 18.83 6.57 8.19
CA VAL A 203 18.67 6.52 6.74
C VAL A 203 18.52 7.92 6.15
N VAL A 204 17.68 8.76 6.74
CA VAL A 204 17.39 10.13 6.27
C VAL A 204 18.63 11.02 6.39
N ASP A 205 19.45 10.84 7.42
CA ASP A 205 20.69 11.59 7.59
C ASP A 205 21.77 11.23 6.55
N GLU A 206 21.70 10.03 5.97
CA GLU A 206 22.63 9.57 4.93
C GLU A 206 22.19 9.94 3.51
N ILE A 207 20.89 10.12 3.30
CA ILE A 207 20.31 10.45 2.01
C ILE A 207 20.35 11.98 1.80
N GLU A 208 21.05 12.47 0.77
CA GLU A 208 20.96 13.88 0.36
C GLU A 208 19.50 14.23 0.02
N ARG A 209 18.97 15.29 0.64
CA ARG A 209 17.60 15.76 0.40
C ARG A 209 17.51 16.44 -0.96
N ASP A 210 17.27 15.65 -2.01
CA ASP A 210 16.77 16.22 -3.26
C ASP A 210 15.35 16.75 -3.04
N VAL A 211 15.14 18.01 -3.41
CA VAL A 211 13.82 18.63 -3.38
C VAL A 211 13.00 17.99 -4.49
N ALA A 212 11.85 17.42 -4.12
CA ALA A 212 10.88 16.92 -5.08
C ALA A 212 10.43 18.04 -6.03
N ASP A 213 10.57 17.82 -7.34
CA ASP A 213 10.13 18.77 -8.37
C ASP A 213 8.66 18.51 -8.73
N ASN A 214 7.85 19.57 -8.70
CA ASN A 214 6.45 19.55 -9.12
C ASN A 214 6.22 20.57 -10.25
N THR A 215 5.98 20.08 -11.46
CA THR A 215 5.78 20.89 -12.67
C THR A 215 4.33 20.94 -13.14
N VAL A 216 3.40 20.26 -12.44
CA VAL A 216 2.03 20.03 -12.91
C VAL A 216 1.28 21.33 -13.23
N LEU A 217 1.32 22.33 -12.33
CA LEU A 217 0.63 23.60 -12.54
C LEU A 217 1.20 24.37 -13.74
N ALA A 218 2.53 24.45 -13.83
CA ALA A 218 3.19 25.11 -14.95
C ALA A 218 2.88 24.43 -16.29
N GLU A 219 2.71 23.11 -16.31
CA GLU A 219 2.30 22.38 -17.50
C GLU A 219 0.82 22.58 -17.84
N LEU A 220 -0.08 22.67 -16.85
CA LEU A 220 -1.50 22.98 -17.06
C LEU A 220 -1.70 24.40 -17.62
N GLU A 221 -0.95 25.37 -17.14
CA GLU A 221 -0.99 26.76 -17.61
C GLU A 221 -0.53 26.90 -19.07
N ARG A 222 0.33 26.00 -19.56
CA ARG A 222 0.75 25.96 -20.97
C ARG A 222 -0.35 25.49 -21.91
N ILE A 223 -1.34 24.73 -21.42
CA ILE A 223 -2.51 24.31 -22.22
C ILE A 223 -3.51 25.47 -22.32
N SER A 224 -3.80 26.09 -21.18
CA SER A 224 -4.69 27.25 -21.08
C SER A 224 -4.36 28.06 -19.82
N PRO A 225 -4.45 29.40 -19.86
CA PRO A 225 -4.39 30.21 -18.65
C PRO A 225 -5.48 29.85 -17.62
N ASN A 226 -6.60 29.25 -18.07
CA ASN A 226 -7.59 28.68 -17.18
C ASN A 226 -7.24 27.21 -16.87
N ILE A 227 -6.68 26.96 -15.68
CA ILE A 227 -6.33 25.62 -15.19
C ILE A 227 -7.51 24.65 -15.26
N LEU A 228 -8.74 25.12 -14.98
CA LEU A 228 -9.92 24.26 -15.03
C LEU A 228 -10.16 23.78 -16.47
N LYS A 229 -10.07 24.68 -17.44
CA LYS A 229 -10.18 24.36 -18.87
C LYS A 229 -9.13 23.32 -19.27
N SER A 230 -7.88 23.51 -18.84
CA SER A 230 -6.80 22.54 -19.10
C SER A 230 -7.12 21.13 -18.58
N LEU A 231 -7.69 21.02 -17.37
CA LEU A 231 -8.07 19.73 -16.79
C LEU A 231 -9.19 19.03 -17.60
N TYR A 232 -10.21 19.78 -18.02
CA TYR A 232 -11.29 19.24 -18.85
C TYR A 232 -10.78 18.79 -20.23
N LEU A 233 -9.95 19.60 -20.89
CA LEU A 233 -9.37 19.24 -22.18
C LEU A 233 -8.47 17.99 -22.09
N LEU A 234 -7.72 17.82 -21.00
CA LEU A 234 -6.90 16.63 -20.77
C LEU A 234 -7.71 15.36 -20.52
N ALA A 235 -8.78 15.46 -19.74
CA ALA A 235 -9.59 14.30 -19.37
C ALA A 235 -10.53 13.86 -20.51
N PHE A 236 -11.00 14.80 -21.31
CA PHE A 236 -12.07 14.60 -22.29
C PHE A 236 -11.66 14.98 -23.72
N GLU A 237 -10.36 14.99 -24.03
CA GLU A 237 -9.82 15.36 -25.35
C GLU A 237 -10.54 14.64 -26.51
N GLN A 238 -10.89 13.37 -26.31
CA GLN A 238 -11.50 12.50 -27.32
C GLN A 238 -13.04 12.53 -27.29
N TYR A 239 -13.66 13.35 -26.44
CA TYR A 239 -15.11 13.39 -26.25
C TYR A 239 -15.71 14.44 -27.20
N ALA A 240 -16.87 14.13 -27.76
CA ALA A 240 -17.55 15.05 -28.68
C ALA A 240 -17.86 16.39 -28.01
N GLY A 241 -17.51 17.50 -28.69
CA GLY A 241 -17.77 18.87 -28.21
C GLY A 241 -16.75 19.41 -27.20
N PHE A 242 -15.64 18.71 -26.96
CA PHE A 242 -14.58 19.24 -26.08
C PHE A 242 -13.49 20.04 -26.80
N GLY A 243 -13.42 19.99 -28.14
CA GLY A 243 -12.46 20.78 -28.92
C GLY A 243 -12.67 22.30 -28.84
N ASP A 244 -13.88 22.74 -28.55
CA ASP A 244 -14.31 24.12 -28.35
C ASP A 244 -14.81 24.38 -26.91
N PHE A 245 -14.45 23.51 -25.95
CA PHE A 245 -14.86 23.64 -24.56
C PHE A 245 -14.46 24.99 -23.95
N ASP A 246 -15.38 25.61 -23.20
CA ASP A 246 -15.13 26.90 -22.54
C ASP A 246 -15.76 26.94 -21.14
N VAL A 247 -14.99 27.45 -20.17
CA VAL A 247 -15.31 27.52 -18.74
C VAL A 247 -14.55 28.65 -18.06
#